data_AF-A0A6C0ANI2-F1
#
_entry.id   AF-A0A6C0ANI2-F1
#
_cell.length_a   1.000
_cell.length_b   1.000
_cell.length_c   1.000
_cell.angle_alpha   90.00
_cell.angle_beta   90.00
_cell.angle_gamma   90.00
#
_symmetry.space_group_name_H-M   'P 1'
#
loop_
_entity.id
_entity.type
_entity.pdbx_description
1 polymer ?
#
loop_
_entity_poly.entity_id
_entity_poly.type
_entity_poly.pdbx_seq_one_letter_code
_entity_poly.pdbx_strand_id
1 'polypeptide(L)'
;MIEEIKTDNNCIIKAFENNPISILHEDINNKKVYYFKASDVGKVLGIVNIHSTIQNYEEDDERVIRKAYDTEKRIQDTTFLTSQGVYRLLYNSKKEIAKKFRKWAGNILDDIIFNQSKELKRQIEENKILLENKNKENYQIQAQNAILQIELSEKEKTINVLTKKTNKFKPGQSVYIFRSSYDNKNIYKIGRTKNCNEREYTHKTATFDGEIVHQVMCSNSCVLERVCHFILDKYRLATKREWFSSNLNTIINAVEYAKLILDLNINFENQELLSETKNFLDTIKQQTNNTCLNKENNNENEVVIANETRNEIYEEILNINENHNNVNENQNNINENVDENNVSFTELNVKDYVNNPNDFDKFIKDCCEINDDYSISYTELKNQYKIWSKSANHKQLKMMIEHLKKQFRSTMRRYNPLVSTSKLTNFFNGIKIKDEFYNFHVSTKDKIIENYLYHNCQRAPGYRVTINELFKDFENFCKEHYNFDVSYYYKEKVKAYFDTMFIRLRKGASNLDIDCRLGGWLGVALKSSNEPEPVLNYKPKNRKVVKAVNVLTQEVVSEWQSVSDASDELKRSRTVVSSIIKRHNVINYNNTDCYLI
;
A
#
# COMPACT_ATOMS: atom_id res chain seq x y z
N MET A 1 -10.41 62.61 -1.96
CA MET A 1 -11.08 63.67 -1.20
C MET A 1 -12.43 63.91 -1.83
N ILE A 2 -13.48 63.40 -1.20
CA ILE A 2 -14.87 63.66 -1.60
C ILE A 2 -15.47 64.37 -0.39
N GLU A 3 -15.73 65.67 -0.52
CA GLU A 3 -16.58 66.40 0.43
C GLU A 3 -18.02 66.00 0.13
N GLU A 4 -18.55 65.04 0.88
CA GLU A 4 -19.96 64.68 0.86
C GLU A 4 -20.68 65.37 2.02
N ILE A 5 -21.62 66.26 1.71
CA ILE A 5 -22.59 66.75 2.69
C ILE A 5 -23.62 65.63 2.86
N LYS A 6 -23.29 64.62 3.69
CA LYS A 6 -24.23 63.58 4.11
C LYS A 6 -24.97 64.04 5.35
N THR A 7 -26.30 63.97 5.31
CA THR A 7 -27.18 63.99 6.48
C THR A 7 -27.00 62.68 7.25
N ASP A 8 -25.82 62.51 7.87
CA ASP A 8 -25.49 61.29 8.61
C ASP A 8 -26.11 61.34 10.01
N ASN A 9 -26.55 60.20 10.53
CA ASN A 9 -27.20 60.05 11.84
C ASN A 9 -26.24 60.26 13.02
N ASN A 10 -25.11 60.93 12.81
CA ASN A 10 -24.13 61.22 13.83
C ASN A 10 -24.71 62.28 14.79
N CYS A 11 -24.86 61.92 16.06
CA CYS A 11 -25.49 62.74 17.10
C CYS A 11 -24.87 64.14 17.25
N ILE A 12 -23.60 64.28 16.90
CA ILE A 12 -22.87 65.56 16.86
C ILE A 12 -23.42 66.49 15.77
N ILE A 13 -23.79 65.96 14.60
CA ILE A 13 -24.35 66.76 13.49
C ILE A 13 -25.74 67.29 13.86
N LYS A 14 -26.55 66.47 14.55
CA LYS A 14 -27.84 66.91 15.13
C LYS A 14 -27.66 67.98 16.21
N ALA A 15 -26.58 67.91 16.99
CA ALA A 15 -26.27 68.89 18.05
C ALA A 15 -26.02 70.30 17.50
N PHE A 16 -25.58 70.42 16.25
CA PHE A 16 -25.31 71.70 15.60
C PHE A 16 -26.46 72.20 14.72
N GLU A 17 -27.69 71.66 14.85
CA GLU A 17 -28.92 72.16 14.20
C GLU A 17 -28.79 72.40 12.67
N ASN A 18 -28.04 71.56 11.96
CA ASN A 18 -27.74 71.70 10.51
C ASN A 18 -26.93 72.95 10.12
N ASN A 19 -26.19 73.56 11.05
CA ASN A 19 -25.19 74.56 10.69
C ASN A 19 -24.09 73.93 9.80
N PRO A 20 -23.57 74.63 8.77
CA PRO A 20 -22.59 74.08 7.86
C PRO A 20 -21.24 73.89 8.58
N ILE A 21 -20.94 72.63 8.93
CA ILE A 21 -19.65 72.21 9.50
C ILE A 21 -18.99 71.25 8.53
N SER A 22 -17.73 71.54 8.18
CA SER A 22 -16.94 70.65 7.35
C SER A 22 -16.50 69.41 8.15
N ILE A 23 -16.82 68.21 7.65
CA ILE A 23 -16.55 66.92 8.32
C ILE A 23 -15.68 66.05 7.40
N LEU A 24 -14.61 65.49 7.97
CA LEU A 24 -13.81 64.44 7.35
C LEU A 24 -14.09 63.10 8.04
N HIS A 25 -13.95 61.99 7.33
CA HIS A 25 -14.05 60.65 7.93
C HIS A 25 -12.93 59.74 7.46
N GLU A 26 -12.46 58.86 8.34
CA GLU A 26 -11.44 57.84 8.08
C GLU A 26 -11.97 56.48 8.61
N ASP A 27 -11.73 55.40 7.87
CA ASP A 27 -12.05 54.03 8.31
C ASP A 27 -10.83 53.41 8.97
N ILE A 28 -10.89 53.22 10.30
CA ILE A 28 -9.79 52.65 11.10
C ILE A 28 -10.33 51.42 11.84
N ASN A 29 -9.73 50.25 11.65
CA ASN A 29 -10.11 48.98 12.33
C ASN A 29 -11.61 48.62 12.24
N ASN A 30 -12.21 48.67 11.04
CA ASN A 30 -13.65 48.46 10.81
C ASN A 30 -14.58 49.43 11.57
N LYS A 31 -14.06 50.59 12.00
CA LYS A 31 -14.84 51.65 12.66
C LYS A 31 -14.65 52.98 11.93
N LYS A 32 -15.77 53.65 11.61
CA LYS A 32 -15.78 55.00 11.04
C LYS A 32 -15.42 56.03 12.11
N VAL A 33 -14.36 56.79 11.88
CA VAL A 33 -13.93 57.92 12.73
C VAL A 33 -14.23 59.22 12.00
N TYR A 34 -14.81 60.19 12.70
CA TYR A 34 -15.21 61.49 12.15
C TYR A 34 -14.39 62.62 12.77
N TYR A 35 -14.01 63.59 11.93
CA TYR A 35 -13.23 64.78 12.30
C TYR A 35 -13.96 66.05 11.86
N PHE A 36 -14.03 67.05 12.74
CA PHE A 36 -14.82 68.27 12.55
C PHE A 36 -13.90 69.49 12.44
N LYS A 37 -14.06 70.33 11.41
CA LYS A 37 -13.18 71.49 11.20
C LYS A 37 -13.32 72.50 12.35
N ALA A 38 -12.20 72.80 13.03
CA ALA A 38 -12.23 73.59 14.27
C ALA A 38 -12.77 75.02 14.04
N SER A 39 -12.44 75.65 12.91
CA SER A 39 -12.94 76.98 12.56
C SER A 39 -14.47 77.05 12.48
N ASP A 40 -15.10 76.01 11.95
CA ASP A 40 -16.54 75.98 11.72
C ASP A 40 -17.26 75.72 13.04
N VAL A 41 -16.74 74.80 13.86
CA VAL A 41 -17.22 74.57 15.23
C VAL A 41 -17.11 75.84 16.08
N GLY A 42 -15.99 76.58 15.97
CA GLY A 42 -15.79 77.85 16.64
C GLY A 42 -16.83 78.91 16.25
N LYS A 43 -17.14 79.03 14.96
CA LYS A 43 -18.18 79.96 14.45
C LYS A 43 -19.56 79.62 15.00
N VAL A 44 -19.95 78.35 14.98
CA VAL A 44 -21.27 77.90 15.47
C VAL A 44 -21.40 78.13 16.98
N LEU A 45 -20.32 77.99 17.74
CA LEU A 45 -20.28 78.27 19.18
C LEU A 45 -20.05 79.75 19.53
N GLY A 46 -19.83 80.62 18.53
CA GLY A 46 -19.55 82.04 18.71
C GLY A 46 -18.22 82.33 19.43
N ILE A 47 -17.22 81.48 19.22
CA ILE A 47 -15.86 81.62 19.77
C ILE A 47 -15.01 82.43 18.78
N VAL A 48 -14.55 83.60 19.21
CA VAL A 48 -13.79 84.54 18.35
C VAL A 48 -12.41 83.97 17.96
N ASN A 49 -11.70 83.33 18.90
CA ASN A 49 -10.41 82.70 18.65
C ASN A 49 -10.41 81.25 19.12
N ILE A 50 -10.86 80.34 18.25
CA ILE A 50 -10.92 78.91 18.55
C ILE A 50 -9.55 78.29 18.83
N HIS A 51 -8.49 78.76 18.16
CA HIS A 51 -7.13 78.24 18.33
C HIS A 51 -6.61 78.43 19.75
N SER A 52 -6.95 79.56 20.40
CA SER A 52 -6.62 79.78 21.81
C SER A 52 -7.39 78.84 22.75
N THR A 53 -8.63 78.49 22.41
CA THR A 53 -9.48 77.61 23.21
C THR A 53 -9.05 76.14 23.14
N ILE A 54 -8.52 75.71 21.99
CA ILE A 54 -8.09 74.32 21.75
C ILE A 54 -6.57 74.13 21.91
N GLN A 55 -5.85 75.13 22.43
CA GLN A 55 -4.39 75.06 22.58
C GLN A 55 -3.96 73.95 23.55
N ASN A 56 -4.76 73.68 24.57
CA ASN A 56 -4.49 72.67 25.61
C ASN A 56 -5.20 71.33 25.34
N TYR A 57 -5.54 71.06 24.07
CA TYR A 57 -6.20 69.81 23.68
C TYR A 57 -5.13 68.78 23.35
N GLU A 58 -5.38 67.53 23.72
CA GLU A 58 -4.44 66.44 23.45
C GLU A 58 -4.37 66.17 21.94
N GLU A 59 -3.14 66.07 21.43
CA GLU A 59 -2.89 65.73 20.02
C GLU A 59 -3.35 64.29 19.75
N ASP A 60 -3.91 64.06 18.56
CA ASP A 60 -4.50 62.79 18.07
C ASP A 60 -5.81 62.36 18.75
N ASP A 61 -5.98 62.58 20.06
CA ASP A 61 -7.19 62.21 20.79
C ASP A 61 -8.30 63.27 20.73
N GLU A 62 -7.97 64.55 20.86
CA GLU A 62 -8.95 65.65 20.88
C GLU A 62 -8.80 66.61 19.69
N ARG A 63 -7.55 66.84 19.26
CA ARG A 63 -7.21 67.74 18.15
C ARG A 63 -6.28 67.05 17.17
N VAL A 64 -6.54 67.22 15.88
CA VAL A 64 -5.79 66.58 14.80
C VAL A 64 -5.52 67.58 13.68
N ILE A 65 -4.34 67.50 13.05
CA ILE A 65 -4.01 68.29 11.86
C ILE A 65 -4.20 67.41 10.63
N ARG A 66 -4.97 67.91 9.65
CA ARG A 66 -5.20 67.23 8.36
C ARG A 66 -5.09 68.23 7.21
N LYS A 67 -4.63 67.73 6.06
CA LYS A 67 -4.59 68.51 4.81
C LYS A 67 -6.02 68.69 4.30
N ALA A 68 -6.45 69.94 4.17
CA ALA A 68 -7.74 70.30 3.61
C ALA A 68 -7.57 71.35 2.51
N TYR A 69 -8.53 71.44 1.59
CA TYR A 69 -8.55 72.48 0.58
C TYR A 69 -9.10 73.79 1.17
N ASP A 70 -8.43 74.89 0.87
CA ASP A 70 -8.94 76.23 1.11
C ASP A 70 -10.03 76.58 0.07
N THR A 71 -10.74 77.67 0.30
CA THR A 71 -11.78 78.28 -0.56
C THR A 71 -11.29 78.50 -2.00
N GLU A 72 -9.97 78.67 -2.18
CA GLU A 72 -9.29 78.80 -3.49
C GLU A 72 -8.71 77.47 -4.03
N LYS A 73 -9.11 76.32 -3.47
CA LYS A 73 -8.64 74.96 -3.82
C LYS A 73 -7.14 74.70 -3.62
N ARG A 74 -6.48 75.43 -2.72
CA ARG A 74 -5.09 75.18 -2.31
C ARG A 74 -5.04 74.24 -1.12
N ILE A 75 -4.08 73.32 -1.08
CA ILE A 75 -3.91 72.37 0.05
C ILE A 75 -3.23 73.10 1.21
N GLN A 76 -3.87 73.13 2.38
CA GLN A 76 -3.33 73.70 3.61
C GLN A 76 -3.52 72.75 4.80
N ASP A 77 -2.57 72.77 5.74
CA ASP A 77 -2.69 72.06 7.00
C ASP A 77 -3.73 72.78 7.88
N THR A 78 -4.87 72.12 8.08
CA THR A 78 -6.00 72.65 8.83
C THR A 78 -6.21 71.85 10.11
N THR A 79 -6.58 72.54 11.20
CA THR A 79 -6.91 71.90 12.47
C THR A 79 -8.35 71.37 12.46
N PHE A 80 -8.49 70.08 12.76
CA PHE A 80 -9.74 69.38 13.00
C PHE A 80 -9.83 68.92 14.46
N LEU A 81 -11.04 68.67 14.93
CA LEU A 81 -11.35 68.13 16.24
C LEU A 81 -11.95 66.73 16.07
N THR A 82 -11.56 65.81 16.94
CA THR A 82 -12.23 64.50 17.03
C THR A 82 -13.60 64.67 17.69
N SER A 83 -14.42 63.61 17.69
CA SER A 83 -15.65 63.58 18.47
C SER A 83 -15.43 63.96 19.96
N GLN A 84 -14.31 63.54 20.56
CA GLN A 84 -13.98 63.84 21.95
C GLN A 84 -13.67 65.33 22.17
N GLY A 85 -12.85 65.93 21.29
CA GLY A 85 -12.57 67.37 21.34
C GLY A 85 -13.82 68.23 21.16
N VAL A 86 -14.75 67.81 20.29
CA VAL A 86 -16.04 68.48 20.13
C VAL A 86 -16.90 68.37 21.39
N TYR A 87 -16.95 67.20 22.03
CA TYR A 87 -17.68 67.05 23.30
C TYR A 87 -17.11 67.97 24.37
N ARG A 88 -15.79 68.05 24.53
CA ARG A 88 -15.14 68.94 25.51
C ARG A 88 -15.55 70.41 25.32
N LEU A 89 -15.63 70.88 24.07
CA LEU A 89 -16.13 72.24 23.76
C LEU A 89 -17.61 72.41 24.14
N LEU A 90 -18.45 71.44 23.79
CA LEU A 90 -19.89 71.49 24.08
C LEU A 90 -20.18 71.43 25.59
N TYR A 91 -19.43 70.66 26.36
CA TYR A 91 -19.59 70.59 27.81
C TYR A 91 -19.17 71.89 28.51
N ASN A 92 -18.17 72.60 27.97
CA ASN A 92 -17.67 73.85 28.55
C ASN A 92 -18.44 75.11 28.08
N SER A 93 -19.15 75.05 26.96
CA SER A 93 -19.87 76.20 26.41
C SER A 93 -21.15 76.54 27.19
N LYS A 94 -21.43 77.85 27.33
CA LYS A 94 -22.66 78.39 27.95
C LYS A 94 -23.77 78.72 26.93
N LYS A 95 -23.52 78.53 25.63
CA LYS A 95 -24.48 78.84 24.56
C LYS A 95 -25.68 77.88 24.58
N GLU A 96 -26.81 78.31 24.02
CA GLU A 96 -28.04 77.51 24.01
C GLU A 96 -27.90 76.18 23.24
N ILE A 97 -27.14 76.17 22.14
CA ILE A 97 -26.81 74.97 21.37
C ILE A 97 -26.15 73.90 22.27
N ALA A 98 -25.17 74.31 23.07
CA ALA A 98 -24.47 73.45 24.03
C ALA A 98 -25.35 72.99 25.19
N LYS A 99 -26.29 73.83 25.66
CA LYS A 99 -27.27 73.43 26.70
C LYS A 99 -28.23 72.35 26.20
N LYS A 100 -28.76 72.50 24.97
CA LYS A 100 -29.64 71.49 24.35
C LYS A 100 -28.90 70.15 24.21
N PHE A 101 -27.65 70.17 23.76
CA PHE A 101 -26.82 68.97 23.67
C PHE A 101 -26.60 68.30 25.03
N ARG A 102 -26.22 69.04 26.07
CA ARG A 102 -26.03 68.48 27.42
C ARG A 102 -27.30 67.82 27.97
N LYS A 103 -28.47 68.43 27.76
CA LYS A 103 -29.76 67.87 28.19
C LYS A 103 -30.08 66.58 27.43
N TRP A 104 -29.86 66.55 26.13
CA TRP A 104 -30.05 65.37 25.30
C TRP A 104 -29.10 64.23 25.68
N ALA A 105 -27.81 64.52 25.89
CA ALA A 105 -26.82 63.54 26.32
C ALA A 105 -27.15 62.97 27.71
N GLY A 106 -27.63 63.81 28.63
CA GLY A 106 -28.12 63.38 29.94
C GLY A 106 -29.27 62.38 29.85
N ASN A 107 -30.30 62.68 29.05
CA ASN A 107 -31.45 61.78 28.86
C ASN A 107 -31.03 60.41 28.29
N ILE A 108 -30.08 60.37 27.36
CA ILE A 108 -29.57 59.11 26.80
C ILE A 108 -28.79 58.33 27.83
N LEU A 109 -27.95 58.99 28.63
CA LEU A 109 -27.22 58.34 29.70
C LEU A 109 -28.20 57.74 30.72
N ASP A 110 -29.26 58.46 31.07
CA ASP A 110 -30.30 57.96 31.96
C ASP A 110 -31.01 56.73 31.36
N ASP A 111 -31.38 56.75 30.07
CA ASP A 111 -31.99 55.58 29.42
C ASP A 111 -31.05 54.37 29.34
N ILE A 112 -29.76 54.58 29.07
CA ILE A 112 -28.77 53.49 29.02
C ILE A 112 -28.56 52.90 30.42
N ILE A 113 -28.38 53.75 31.43
CA ILE A 113 -28.07 53.32 32.80
C ILE A 113 -29.29 52.64 33.43
N PHE A 114 -30.47 53.26 33.33
CA PHE A 114 -31.66 52.83 34.06
C PHE A 114 -32.58 51.88 33.26
N ASN A 115 -32.70 52.04 31.94
CA ASN A 115 -33.70 51.30 31.14
C ASN A 115 -33.09 50.13 30.35
N GLN A 116 -31.92 50.28 29.71
CA GLN A 116 -31.30 49.18 28.96
C GLN A 116 -30.83 48.02 29.86
N SER A 117 -30.32 48.32 31.05
CA SER A 117 -29.88 47.30 32.01
C SER A 117 -31.02 46.39 32.48
N LYS A 118 -32.25 46.92 32.53
CA LYS A 118 -33.45 46.17 32.92
C LYS A 118 -33.97 45.30 31.78
N GLU A 119 -34.04 45.85 30.57
CA GLU A 119 -34.50 45.12 29.40
C GLU A 119 -33.53 43.99 29.00
N LEU A 120 -32.22 44.23 29.06
CA LEU A 120 -31.21 43.22 28.77
C LEU A 120 -31.28 42.05 29.77
N LYS A 121 -31.50 42.34 31.05
CA LYS A 121 -31.72 41.29 32.07
C LYS A 121 -32.96 40.46 31.79
N ARG A 122 -34.06 41.07 31.35
CA ARG A 122 -35.30 40.37 30.96
C ARG A 122 -35.04 39.42 29.79
N GLN A 123 -34.37 39.88 28.75
CA GLN A 123 -34.04 39.07 27.58
C GLN A 123 -33.10 37.89 27.91
N ILE A 124 -32.13 38.10 28.80
CA ILE A 124 -31.25 37.01 29.28
C ILE A 124 -32.07 35.95 30.02
N GLU A 125 -33.00 36.36 30.89
CA GLU A 125 -33.83 35.43 31.65
C GLU A 125 -34.78 34.63 30.75
N GLU A 126 -35.42 35.30 29.77
CA GLU A 126 -36.28 34.64 28.78
C GLU A 126 -35.52 33.60 27.95
N ASN A 127 -34.31 33.95 27.50
CA ASN A 127 -33.45 33.03 26.75
C ASN A 127 -33.00 31.83 27.60
N LYS A 128 -32.76 32.03 28.90
CA LYS A 128 -32.40 30.96 29.83
C LYS A 128 -33.55 29.97 30.01
N ILE A 129 -34.78 30.46 30.21
CA ILE A 129 -35.98 29.62 30.31
C ILE A 129 -36.22 28.84 29.01
N LEU A 130 -36.05 29.48 27.86
CA LEU A 130 -36.18 28.83 26.56
C LEU A 130 -35.15 27.70 26.37
N LEU A 131 -33.91 27.94 26.80
CA LEU A 131 -32.83 26.95 26.72
C LEU A 131 -33.10 25.74 27.62
N GLU A 132 -33.58 25.98 28.84
CA GLU A 132 -33.98 24.90 29.76
C GLU A 132 -35.12 24.05 29.19
N ASN A 133 -36.11 24.67 28.56
CA ASN A 133 -37.21 23.94 27.93
C ASN A 133 -36.74 23.08 26.75
N LYS A 134 -35.88 23.62 25.88
CA LYS A 134 -35.27 22.84 24.78
C LYS A 134 -34.44 21.66 25.29
N ASN A 135 -33.70 21.84 26.38
CA ASN A 135 -32.92 20.76 26.98
C ASN A 135 -33.81 19.64 27.53
N LYS A 136 -34.95 19.99 28.17
CA LYS A 136 -35.94 19.01 28.63
C LYS A 136 -36.56 18.23 27.48
N GLU A 137 -36.93 18.91 26.39
CA GLU A 137 -37.48 18.28 25.19
C GLU A 137 -36.47 17.31 24.55
N ASN A 138 -35.21 17.73 24.42
CA ASN A 138 -34.14 16.85 23.93
C ASN A 138 -33.95 15.60 24.80
N TYR A 139 -34.00 15.73 26.13
CA TYR A 139 -33.91 14.59 27.04
C TYR A 139 -35.09 13.62 26.86
N GLN A 140 -36.30 14.13 26.66
CA GLN A 140 -37.48 13.32 26.37
C GLN A 140 -37.36 12.57 25.04
N ILE A 141 -36.89 13.24 23.98
CA ILE A 141 -36.66 12.62 22.66
C ILE A 141 -35.59 11.52 22.77
N GLN A 142 -34.50 11.76 23.51
CA GLN A 142 -33.46 10.76 23.73
C GLN A 142 -33.99 9.53 24.47
N ALA A 143 -34.80 9.72 25.52
CA ALA A 143 -35.44 8.63 26.24
C ALA A 143 -36.39 7.82 25.35
N GLN A 144 -37.21 8.50 24.54
CA GLN A 144 -38.14 7.85 23.61
C GLN A 144 -37.40 7.02 22.56
N ASN A 145 -36.30 7.55 22.01
CA ASN A 145 -35.46 6.82 21.06
C ASN A 145 -34.82 5.58 21.68
N ALA A 146 -34.37 5.66 22.94
CA ALA A 146 -33.82 4.51 23.65
C ALA A 146 -34.87 3.40 23.84
N ILE A 147 -36.10 3.75 24.22
CA ILE A 147 -37.22 2.80 24.36
C ILE A 147 -37.51 2.13 23.01
N LEU A 148 -37.60 2.91 21.93
CA LEU A 148 -37.88 2.38 20.60
C LEU A 148 -36.79 1.40 20.12
N GLN A 149 -35.52 1.67 20.43
CA GLN A 149 -34.41 0.76 20.11
C GLN A 149 -34.53 -0.57 20.86
N ILE A 150 -34.94 -0.54 22.13
CA ILE A 150 -35.18 -1.76 22.91
C ILE A 150 -36.32 -2.57 22.29
N GLU A 151 -37.44 -1.92 21.94
CA GLU A 151 -38.60 -2.57 21.34
C GLU A 151 -38.28 -3.18 19.96
N LEU A 152 -37.48 -2.49 19.14
CA LEU A 152 -36.99 -3.02 17.85
C LEU A 152 -36.12 -4.27 18.06
N SER A 153 -35.21 -4.23 19.03
CA SER A 153 -34.38 -5.39 19.39
C SER A 153 -35.22 -6.58 19.86
N GLU A 154 -36.27 -6.34 20.64
CA GLU A 154 -37.20 -7.40 21.07
C GLU A 154 -37.97 -8.00 19.91
N LYS A 155 -38.51 -7.17 19.01
CA LYS A 155 -39.20 -7.63 17.79
C LYS A 155 -38.27 -8.42 16.87
N GLU A 156 -37.01 -8.00 16.71
CA GLU A 156 -36.00 -8.76 15.97
C GLU A 156 -35.76 -10.15 16.60
N LYS A 157 -35.64 -10.23 17.93
CA LYS A 157 -35.51 -11.52 18.64
C LYS A 157 -36.73 -12.42 18.38
N THR A 158 -37.95 -11.89 18.44
CA THR A 158 -39.18 -12.65 18.17
C THR A 158 -39.24 -13.16 16.72
N ILE A 159 -38.88 -12.32 15.74
CA ILE A 159 -38.83 -12.72 14.32
C ILE A 159 -37.80 -13.85 14.09
N ASN A 160 -36.65 -13.78 14.75
CA ASN A 160 -35.61 -14.81 14.64
C ASN A 160 -36.06 -16.16 15.22
N VAL A 161 -36.87 -16.16 16.29
CA VAL A 161 -37.46 -17.38 16.87
C VAL A 161 -38.54 -17.96 15.94
N LEU A 162 -39.40 -17.11 15.36
CA LEU A 162 -40.53 -17.54 14.53
C LEU A 162 -40.11 -18.08 13.15
N THR A 163 -39.05 -17.55 12.55
CA THR A 163 -38.69 -17.86 11.15
C THR A 163 -37.81 -19.10 10.95
N LYS A 164 -37.32 -19.75 12.03
CA LYS A 164 -36.30 -20.85 11.98
C LYS A 164 -35.05 -20.53 11.13
N LYS A 165 -34.90 -19.30 10.64
CA LYS A 165 -33.69 -18.76 10.02
C LYS A 165 -32.90 -18.06 11.11
N THR A 166 -32.24 -18.84 11.94
CA THR A 166 -31.26 -18.31 12.90
C THR A 166 -29.99 -17.92 12.15
N ASN A 167 -30.07 -16.85 11.35
CA ASN A 167 -28.87 -16.23 10.83
C ASN A 167 -28.11 -15.64 12.01
N LYS A 168 -27.09 -16.35 12.52
CA LYS A 168 -26.16 -15.91 13.56
C LYS A 168 -25.52 -14.55 13.22
N PHE A 169 -25.43 -14.23 11.92
CA PHE A 169 -24.76 -13.05 11.39
C PHE A 169 -25.63 -12.24 10.43
N LYS A 170 -25.45 -10.91 10.41
CA LYS A 170 -26.18 -10.03 9.49
C LYS A 170 -25.68 -10.23 8.04
N PRO A 171 -26.56 -10.30 7.03
CA PRO A 171 -26.15 -10.38 5.63
C PRO A 171 -25.59 -9.03 5.15
N GLY A 172 -24.51 -9.05 4.38
CA GLY A 172 -23.85 -7.85 3.84
C GLY A 172 -22.32 -7.99 3.79
N GLN A 173 -21.62 -6.99 3.23
CA GLN A 173 -20.17 -7.03 3.16
C GLN A 173 -19.57 -6.98 4.57
N SER A 174 -18.80 -8.00 4.94
CA SER A 174 -18.16 -8.07 6.23
C SER A 174 -16.80 -8.77 6.20
N VAL A 175 -15.95 -8.39 7.14
CA VAL A 175 -14.76 -9.14 7.53
C VAL A 175 -15.11 -9.97 8.77
N TYR A 176 -14.66 -11.22 8.83
CA TYR A 176 -14.96 -12.14 9.92
C TYR A 176 -13.69 -12.74 10.50
N ILE A 177 -13.74 -13.06 11.79
CA ILE A 177 -12.71 -13.79 12.51
C ILE A 177 -13.21 -15.20 12.76
N PHE A 178 -12.52 -16.19 12.22
CA PHE A 178 -12.79 -17.61 12.42
C PHE A 178 -11.77 -18.20 13.39
N ARG A 179 -12.24 -18.79 14.48
CA ARG A 179 -11.41 -19.44 15.48
C ARG A 179 -11.32 -20.93 15.17
N SER A 180 -10.12 -21.49 15.26
CA SER A 180 -9.87 -22.93 15.21
C SER A 180 -8.85 -23.30 16.27
N SER A 181 -8.93 -24.52 16.78
CA SER A 181 -7.93 -25.09 17.68
C SER A 181 -6.82 -25.75 16.86
N TYR A 182 -5.57 -25.43 17.17
CA TYR A 182 -4.40 -26.10 16.60
C TYR A 182 -3.34 -26.26 17.68
N ASP A 183 -2.92 -27.49 17.96
CA ASP A 183 -1.88 -27.80 18.96
C ASP A 183 -2.18 -27.22 20.35
N ASN A 184 -3.40 -27.44 20.85
CA ASN A 184 -3.94 -26.87 22.11
C ASN A 184 -3.88 -25.34 22.25
N LYS A 185 -3.63 -24.60 21.15
CA LYS A 185 -3.65 -23.14 21.09
C LYS A 185 -4.73 -22.65 20.13
N ASN A 186 -5.37 -21.55 20.48
CA ASN A 186 -6.36 -20.91 19.61
C ASN A 186 -5.64 -20.15 18.49
N ILE A 187 -6.01 -20.45 17.25
CA ILE A 187 -5.55 -19.73 16.06
C ILE A 187 -6.75 -19.06 15.38
N TYR A 188 -6.50 -17.90 14.79
CA TYR A 188 -7.56 -17.06 14.25
C TYR A 188 -7.30 -16.77 12.78
N LYS A 189 -8.32 -16.99 11.94
CA LYS A 189 -8.32 -16.65 10.53
C LYS A 189 -9.15 -15.41 10.29
N ILE A 190 -8.59 -14.46 9.54
CA ILE A 190 -9.32 -13.25 9.12
C ILE A 190 -9.66 -13.41 7.64
N GLY A 191 -10.95 -13.42 7.33
CA GLY A 191 -11.43 -13.52 5.96
C GLY A 191 -12.56 -12.54 5.67
N ARG A 192 -12.85 -12.34 4.40
CA ARG A 192 -14.00 -11.53 3.94
C ARG A 192 -15.15 -12.39 3.41
N THR A 193 -16.37 -11.92 3.57
CA THR A 193 -17.57 -12.54 2.99
C THR A 193 -18.69 -11.52 2.79
N LYS A 194 -19.71 -11.89 2.01
CA LYS A 194 -20.98 -11.18 1.91
C LYS A 194 -22.08 -11.83 2.75
N ASN A 195 -21.88 -13.09 3.15
CA ASN A 195 -22.79 -13.84 4.00
C ASN A 195 -21.96 -14.71 4.96
N CYS A 196 -21.90 -14.32 6.23
CA CYS A 196 -21.15 -15.06 7.24
C CYS A 196 -21.82 -16.40 7.59
N ASN A 197 -23.15 -16.52 7.47
CA ASN A 197 -23.86 -17.76 7.81
C ASN A 197 -23.51 -18.89 6.84
N GLU A 198 -23.53 -18.60 5.52
CA GLU A 198 -23.08 -19.55 4.49
C GLU A 198 -21.60 -19.90 4.65
N ARG A 199 -20.78 -18.90 5.04
CA ARG A 199 -19.33 -19.07 5.19
C ARG A 199 -18.97 -19.91 6.42
N GLU A 200 -19.70 -19.76 7.52
CA GLU A 200 -19.53 -20.60 8.72
C GLU A 200 -19.92 -22.05 8.42
N TYR A 201 -21.03 -22.29 7.70
CA TYR A 201 -21.42 -23.62 7.24
C TYR A 201 -20.33 -24.26 6.36
N THR A 202 -19.82 -23.50 5.38
CA THR A 202 -18.73 -23.95 4.49
C THR A 202 -17.48 -24.36 5.28
N HIS A 203 -17.08 -23.55 6.26
CA HIS A 203 -15.91 -23.84 7.09
C HIS A 203 -16.10 -25.07 7.96
N LYS A 204 -17.30 -25.27 8.52
CA LYS A 204 -17.68 -26.48 9.27
C LYS A 204 -17.61 -27.74 8.42
N THR A 205 -17.91 -27.66 7.12
CA THR A 205 -17.81 -28.81 6.21
C THR A 205 -16.39 -29.11 5.72
N ALA A 206 -15.47 -28.14 5.75
CA ALA A 206 -14.14 -28.24 5.14
C ALA A 206 -12.99 -28.52 6.14
N THR A 207 -13.13 -28.15 7.42
CA THR A 207 -12.05 -28.29 8.42
C THR A 207 -12.61 -28.46 9.84
N PHE A 208 -11.97 -29.34 10.63
CA PHE A 208 -12.28 -29.69 12.02
C PHE A 208 -12.43 -28.47 12.97
N ASP A 209 -13.39 -28.61 13.91
CA ASP A 209 -13.70 -27.83 15.12
C ASP A 209 -13.32 -26.32 15.11
N GLY A 210 -14.27 -25.49 14.65
CA GLY A 210 -14.10 -24.05 14.63
C GLY A 210 -15.40 -23.29 14.36
N GLU A 211 -15.44 -22.02 14.76
CA GLU A 211 -16.60 -21.15 14.58
C GLU A 211 -16.19 -19.72 14.21
N ILE A 212 -17.11 -18.99 13.58
CA ILE A 212 -16.93 -17.54 13.44
C ILE A 212 -17.23 -16.92 14.81
N VAL A 213 -16.25 -16.21 15.36
CA VAL A 213 -16.32 -15.58 16.69
C VAL A 213 -16.66 -14.10 16.61
N HIS A 214 -16.33 -13.42 15.52
CA HIS A 214 -16.61 -11.99 15.34
C HIS A 214 -16.93 -11.66 13.89
N GLN A 215 -17.93 -10.78 13.68
CA GLN A 215 -18.29 -10.23 12.37
C GLN A 215 -18.22 -8.71 12.42
N VAL A 216 -17.49 -8.12 11.47
CA VAL A 216 -17.36 -6.68 11.30
C VAL A 216 -17.95 -6.28 9.95
N MET A 217 -19.12 -5.65 9.98
CA MET A 217 -19.76 -5.08 8.78
C MET A 217 -18.94 -3.89 8.26
N CYS A 218 -18.77 -3.77 6.95
CA CYS A 218 -17.93 -2.71 6.37
C CYS A 218 -18.39 -2.35 4.96
N SER A 219 -18.01 -1.16 4.50
CA SER A 219 -18.36 -0.69 3.16
C SER A 219 -17.55 -1.41 2.07
N ASN A 220 -16.28 -1.70 2.36
CA ASN A 220 -15.36 -2.38 1.44
C ASN A 220 -14.54 -3.46 2.16
N SER A 221 -15.03 -4.69 2.11
CA SER A 221 -14.40 -5.83 2.81
C SER A 221 -13.03 -6.23 2.24
N CYS A 222 -12.71 -5.86 1.00
CA CYS A 222 -11.42 -6.16 0.38
C CYS A 222 -10.29 -5.29 0.95
N VAL A 223 -10.55 -4.00 1.13
CA VAL A 223 -9.55 -3.06 1.69
C VAL A 223 -9.37 -3.32 3.17
N LEU A 224 -10.46 -3.47 3.92
CA LEU A 224 -10.42 -3.74 5.36
C LEU A 224 -9.64 -5.02 5.67
N GLU A 225 -9.90 -6.12 4.97
CA GLU A 225 -9.16 -7.39 5.14
C GLU A 225 -7.65 -7.20 4.93
N ARG A 226 -7.25 -6.49 3.87
CA ARG A 226 -5.83 -6.27 3.56
C ARG A 226 -5.13 -5.43 4.63
N VAL A 227 -5.81 -4.41 5.14
CA VAL A 227 -5.29 -3.56 6.23
C VAL A 227 -5.16 -4.37 7.52
N CYS A 228 -6.17 -5.18 7.88
CA CYS A 228 -6.10 -6.07 9.04
C CYS A 228 -4.94 -7.07 8.93
N HIS A 229 -4.75 -7.68 7.74
CA HIS A 229 -3.63 -8.58 7.50
C HIS A 229 -2.28 -7.89 7.64
N PHE A 230 -2.17 -6.61 7.26
CA PHE A 230 -0.95 -5.82 7.40
C PHE A 230 -0.68 -5.45 8.88
N ILE A 231 -1.69 -4.98 9.61
CA ILE A 231 -1.54 -4.62 11.04
C ILE A 231 -1.16 -5.83 11.88
N LEU A 232 -1.74 -7.00 11.59
CA LEU A 232 -1.52 -8.23 12.33
C LEU A 232 -0.35 -9.07 11.79
N ASP A 233 0.46 -8.53 10.89
CA ASP A 233 1.51 -9.30 10.21
C ASP A 233 2.53 -9.89 11.19
N LYS A 234 2.86 -9.17 12.27
CA LYS A 234 3.70 -9.65 13.38
C LYS A 234 3.19 -10.94 14.03
N TYR A 235 1.88 -11.18 13.98
CA TYR A 235 1.22 -12.34 14.59
C TYR A 235 0.92 -13.44 13.57
N ARG A 236 1.36 -13.31 12.31
CA ARG A 236 1.01 -14.24 11.23
C ARG A 236 1.76 -15.57 11.36
N LEU A 237 1.05 -16.68 11.20
CA LEU A 237 1.64 -18.02 11.18
C LEU A 237 2.34 -18.31 9.85
N ALA A 238 3.62 -18.71 9.91
CA ALA A 238 4.46 -18.97 8.72
C ALA A 238 3.87 -20.02 7.77
N THR A 239 3.21 -21.04 8.32
CA THR A 239 2.65 -22.18 7.56
C THR A 239 1.32 -21.85 6.88
N LYS A 240 0.57 -20.85 7.37
CA LYS A 240 -0.78 -20.53 6.89
C LYS A 240 -0.98 -19.01 6.77
N ARG A 241 -0.92 -18.51 5.53
CA ARG A 241 -0.91 -17.07 5.20
C ARG A 241 -2.06 -16.23 5.78
N GLU A 242 -3.22 -16.81 6.05
CA GLU A 242 -4.41 -16.08 6.53
C GLU A 242 -4.70 -16.30 8.02
N TRP A 243 -3.76 -16.89 8.76
CA TRP A 243 -3.93 -17.28 10.15
C TRP A 243 -2.95 -16.55 11.06
N PHE A 244 -3.43 -16.19 12.24
CA PHE A 244 -2.72 -15.39 13.22
C PHE A 244 -2.74 -16.07 14.59
N SER A 245 -1.59 -16.07 15.27
CA SER A 245 -1.41 -16.53 16.64
C SER A 245 -1.28 -15.32 17.56
N SER A 246 -2.39 -14.91 18.15
CA SER A 246 -2.45 -13.84 19.16
C SER A 246 -3.70 -14.01 20.03
N ASN A 247 -3.86 -13.18 21.05
CA ASN A 247 -5.07 -13.16 21.85
C ASN A 247 -6.26 -12.64 21.00
N LEU A 248 -7.45 -13.19 21.22
CA LEU A 248 -8.68 -12.77 20.53
C LEU A 248 -8.90 -11.26 20.63
N ASN A 249 -8.70 -10.68 21.82
CA ASN A 249 -8.90 -9.25 22.04
C ASN A 249 -7.95 -8.39 21.19
N THR A 250 -6.70 -8.81 21.03
CA THR A 250 -5.73 -8.12 20.18
C THR A 250 -6.16 -8.12 18.71
N ILE A 251 -6.69 -9.25 18.24
CA ILE A 251 -7.16 -9.40 16.86
C ILE A 251 -8.43 -8.58 16.63
N ILE A 252 -9.39 -8.63 17.56
CA ILE A 252 -10.61 -7.82 17.50
C ILE A 252 -10.25 -6.34 17.46
N ASN A 253 -9.42 -5.85 18.39
CA ASN A 253 -9.02 -4.46 18.45
C ASN A 253 -8.35 -3.99 17.15
N ALA A 254 -7.46 -4.81 16.57
CA ALA A 254 -6.82 -4.48 15.30
C ALA A 254 -7.83 -4.33 14.15
N VAL A 255 -8.85 -5.19 14.09
CA VAL A 255 -9.90 -5.11 13.06
C VAL A 255 -10.80 -3.89 13.29
N GLU A 256 -11.17 -3.59 14.54
CA GLU A 256 -12.00 -2.42 14.87
C GLU A 256 -11.24 -1.11 14.59
N TYR A 257 -9.95 -1.00 14.95
CA TYR A 257 -9.14 0.18 14.61
C TYR A 257 -9.05 0.39 13.10
N ALA A 258 -8.80 -0.68 12.34
CA ALA A 258 -8.76 -0.60 10.88
C ALA A 258 -10.11 -0.14 10.30
N LYS A 259 -11.22 -0.63 10.86
CA LYS A 259 -12.56 -0.21 10.44
C LYS A 259 -12.80 1.27 10.72
N LEU A 260 -12.53 1.73 11.94
CA LEU A 260 -12.73 3.13 12.33
C LEU A 260 -11.98 4.07 11.39
N ILE A 261 -10.74 3.74 11.04
CA ILE A 261 -9.91 4.53 10.11
C ILE A 261 -10.48 4.56 8.69
N LEU A 262 -11.07 3.44 8.22
CA LEU A 262 -11.49 3.29 6.82
C LEU A 262 -12.94 3.71 6.55
N ASP A 263 -13.86 3.46 7.50
CA ASP A 263 -15.30 3.68 7.30
C ASP A 263 -15.78 5.02 7.88
N LEU A 264 -15.05 5.64 8.82
CA LEU A 264 -15.45 6.94 9.39
C LEU A 264 -14.75 8.11 8.69
N ASN A 265 -15.50 9.19 8.47
CA ASN A 265 -14.95 10.49 8.08
C ASN A 265 -14.30 11.16 9.30
N ILE A 266 -13.11 10.69 9.66
CA ILE A 266 -12.34 11.24 10.78
C ILE A 266 -11.92 12.67 10.43
N ASN A 267 -12.34 13.64 11.25
CA ASN A 267 -11.84 15.01 11.16
C ASN A 267 -10.46 15.09 11.84
N PHE A 268 -9.40 14.95 11.05
CA PHE A 268 -8.02 15.01 11.52
C PHE A 268 -7.60 16.41 12.02
N GLU A 269 -8.42 17.45 11.84
CA GLU A 269 -8.17 18.80 12.34
C GLU A 269 -8.75 19.04 13.75
N ASN A 270 -9.46 18.07 14.32
CA ASN A 270 -10.00 18.17 15.68
C ASN A 270 -8.85 18.24 16.71
N GLN A 271 -8.76 19.35 17.44
CA GLN A 271 -7.70 19.60 18.42
C GLN A 271 -7.69 18.61 19.60
N GLU A 272 -8.85 18.14 20.04
CA GLU A 272 -8.97 17.16 21.12
C GLU A 272 -8.38 15.82 20.67
N LEU A 273 -8.78 15.35 19.48
CA LEU A 273 -8.26 14.12 18.86
C LEU A 273 -6.74 14.20 18.62
N LEU A 274 -6.24 15.35 18.17
CA LEU A 274 -4.81 15.59 17.97
C LEU A 274 -4.02 15.49 19.29
N SER A 275 -4.58 15.98 20.39
CA SER A 275 -3.94 15.92 21.71
C SER A 275 -3.85 14.49 22.24
N GLU A 276 -4.93 13.72 22.13
CA GLU A 276 -4.97 12.31 22.54
C GLU A 276 -4.07 11.44 21.67
N THR A 277 -4.05 11.70 20.36
CA THR A 277 -3.19 10.96 19.41
C THR A 277 -1.71 11.18 19.73
N LYS A 278 -1.30 12.41 20.08
CA LYS A 278 0.09 12.68 20.50
C LYS A 278 0.46 11.89 21.76
N ASN A 279 -0.40 11.90 22.77
CA ASN A 279 -0.19 11.13 24.01
C ASN A 279 -0.07 9.62 23.73
N PHE A 280 -0.91 9.09 22.84
CA PHE A 280 -0.84 7.70 22.40
C PHE A 280 0.48 7.38 21.68
N LEU A 281 0.90 8.23 20.73
CA LEU A 281 2.17 8.06 20.00
C LEU A 281 3.38 8.11 20.92
N ASP A 282 3.36 9.00 21.91
CA ASP A 282 4.45 9.13 22.87
C ASP A 282 4.53 7.91 23.81
N THR A 283 3.38 7.34 24.18
CA THR A 283 3.31 6.06 24.92
C THR A 283 3.93 4.92 24.11
N ILE A 284 3.66 4.84 22.80
CA ILE A 284 4.26 3.83 21.91
C ILE A 284 5.79 4.01 21.82
N LYS A 285 6.27 5.24 21.65
CA LYS A 285 7.71 5.53 21.58
C LYS A 285 8.42 5.12 22.87
N GLN A 286 7.84 5.41 24.03
CA GLN A 286 8.38 5.03 25.32
C GLN A 286 8.45 3.50 25.49
N GLN A 287 7.42 2.76 25.09
CA GLN A 287 7.46 1.29 25.09
C GLN A 287 8.55 0.72 24.19
N THR A 288 8.75 1.33 23.02
CA THR A 288 9.77 0.88 22.05
C THR A 288 11.19 1.10 22.60
N ASN A 289 11.44 2.23 23.25
CA ASN A 289 12.74 2.55 23.86
C ASN A 289 13.05 1.66 25.07
N ASN A 290 12.08 1.39 25.94
CA ASN A 290 12.27 0.48 27.08
C ASN A 290 12.53 -0.98 26.66
N THR A 291 11.98 -1.40 25.52
CA THR A 291 12.24 -2.74 24.95
C THR A 291 13.66 -2.84 24.37
N CYS A 292 14.27 -1.72 23.97
CA CYS A 292 15.66 -1.67 23.49
C CYS A 292 16.67 -1.69 24.66
N LEU A 293 16.41 -0.94 25.74
CA LEU A 293 17.27 -0.91 26.93
C LEU A 293 17.29 -2.26 27.69
N ASN A 294 16.17 -2.99 27.73
CA ASN A 294 16.13 -4.32 28.36
C ASN A 294 16.85 -5.42 27.55
N LYS A 295 17.11 -5.19 26.25
CA LYS A 295 17.93 -6.11 25.44
C LYS A 295 19.43 -5.91 25.69
N GLU A 296 19.86 -4.67 25.94
CA GLU A 296 21.26 -4.36 26.26
C GLU A 296 21.67 -4.94 27.62
N ASN A 297 20.82 -4.81 28.65
CA ASN A 297 21.10 -5.36 29.99
C ASN A 297 21.08 -6.90 30.07
N ASN A 298 20.35 -7.58 29.17
CA ASN A 298 20.37 -9.06 29.09
C ASN A 298 21.61 -9.57 28.35
N ASN A 299 22.10 -8.84 27.34
CA ASN A 299 23.33 -9.18 26.64
C ASN A 299 24.56 -9.03 27.55
N GLU A 300 24.61 -8.04 28.45
CA GLU A 300 25.73 -7.90 29.40
C GLU A 300 25.77 -9.05 30.42
N ASN A 301 24.62 -9.51 30.92
CA ASN A 301 24.56 -10.63 31.87
C ASN A 301 24.88 -11.99 31.22
N GLU A 302 24.50 -12.22 29.95
CA GLU A 302 24.88 -13.44 29.21
C GLU A 302 26.38 -13.46 28.86
N VAL A 303 26.99 -12.30 28.59
CA VAL A 303 28.43 -12.19 28.30
C VAL A 303 29.28 -12.47 29.54
N VAL A 304 28.82 -12.10 30.74
CA VAL A 304 29.54 -12.41 31.99
C VAL A 304 29.52 -13.91 32.30
N ILE A 305 28.35 -14.57 32.15
CA ILE A 305 28.22 -16.02 32.40
C ILE A 305 29.03 -16.83 31.37
N ALA A 306 29.02 -16.44 30.09
CA ALA A 306 29.78 -17.12 29.04
C ALA A 306 31.31 -17.00 29.22
N ASN A 307 31.80 -15.90 29.80
CA ASN A 307 33.23 -15.71 30.05
C ASN A 307 33.74 -16.52 31.25
N GLU A 308 32.91 -16.74 32.27
CA GLU A 308 33.24 -17.62 33.41
C GLU A 308 33.32 -19.09 32.96
N THR A 309 32.34 -19.56 32.17
CA THR A 309 32.35 -20.96 31.67
C THR A 309 33.50 -21.19 30.67
N ARG A 310 33.86 -20.18 29.87
CA ARG A 310 34.95 -20.27 28.90
C ARG A 310 36.33 -20.34 29.57
N ASN A 311 36.53 -19.72 30.72
CA ASN A 311 37.80 -19.80 31.47
C ASN A 311 37.97 -21.15 32.17
N GLU A 312 36.89 -21.78 32.65
CA GLU A 312 36.93 -23.14 33.21
C GLU A 312 37.25 -24.19 32.12
N ILE A 313 36.68 -24.03 30.92
CA ILE A 313 36.93 -24.93 29.78
C ILE A 313 38.37 -24.76 29.23
N TYR A 314 38.96 -23.56 29.30
CA TYR A 314 40.34 -23.33 28.83
C TYR A 314 41.39 -24.02 29.71
N GLU A 315 41.16 -24.11 31.03
CA GLU A 315 42.03 -24.85 31.96
C GLU A 315 41.90 -26.38 31.78
N GLU A 316 40.73 -26.89 31.40
CA GLU A 316 40.55 -28.31 31.05
C GLU A 316 41.22 -28.67 29.70
N ILE A 317 41.17 -27.79 28.69
CA ILE A 317 41.77 -28.03 27.37
C ILE A 317 43.32 -28.00 27.43
N LEU A 318 43.90 -27.17 28.30
CA LEU A 318 45.35 -27.13 28.54
C LEU A 318 45.87 -28.44 29.15
N ASN A 319 45.09 -29.09 30.02
CA ASN A 319 45.43 -30.40 30.60
C ASN A 319 45.29 -31.57 29.61
N ILE A 320 44.46 -31.43 28.58
CA ILE A 320 44.23 -32.47 27.56
C ILE A 320 45.31 -32.44 26.47
N ASN A 321 45.87 -31.26 26.17
CA ASN A 321 46.84 -31.07 25.07
C ASN A 321 48.28 -31.53 25.35
N GLU A 322 48.65 -31.95 26.57
CA GLU A 322 49.94 -32.62 26.81
C GLU A 322 49.95 -34.10 26.38
N ASN A 323 48.78 -34.71 26.15
CA ASN A 323 48.65 -36.13 25.80
C ASN A 323 47.89 -36.32 24.49
N HIS A 324 48.50 -36.02 23.34
CA HIS A 324 48.37 -36.82 22.10
C HIS A 324 49.07 -36.12 20.92
N ASN A 325 50.39 -36.27 20.83
CA ASN A 325 51.09 -36.23 19.54
C ASN A 325 50.96 -37.61 18.89
N ASN A 326 50.21 -37.74 17.78
CA ASN A 326 50.57 -38.60 16.65
C ASN A 326 49.53 -38.62 15.51
N VAL A 327 50.04 -38.31 14.30
CA VAL A 327 49.69 -38.86 12.96
C VAL A 327 48.50 -38.27 12.17
N ASN A 328 48.90 -37.40 11.24
CA ASN A 328 48.64 -37.30 9.78
C ASN A 328 47.26 -37.06 9.13
N GLU A 329 47.33 -36.00 8.30
CA GLU A 329 46.95 -35.82 6.88
C GLU A 329 45.55 -35.34 6.47
N ASN A 330 45.59 -34.13 5.89
CA ASN A 330 44.87 -33.63 4.70
C ASN A 330 43.37 -33.34 4.79
N GLN A 331 43.01 -32.05 4.97
CA GLN A 331 42.63 -31.12 3.90
C GLN A 331 42.12 -29.80 4.51
N ASN A 332 42.80 -28.70 4.16
CA ASN A 332 42.39 -27.34 4.53
C ASN A 332 41.14 -26.92 3.75
N ASN A 333 40.08 -26.58 4.46
CA ASN A 333 39.12 -25.55 4.06
C ASN A 333 38.88 -24.65 5.26
N ILE A 334 39.36 -23.41 5.16
CA ILE A 334 39.18 -22.36 6.15
C ILE A 334 37.72 -21.90 6.01
N ASN A 335 36.87 -22.27 6.97
CA ASN A 335 35.56 -21.65 7.16
C ASN A 335 35.77 -20.33 7.92
N GLU A 336 35.74 -19.21 7.21
CA GLU A 336 35.57 -17.91 7.85
C GLU A 336 34.11 -17.76 8.28
N ASN A 337 33.89 -17.65 9.60
CA ASN A 337 32.59 -17.27 10.15
C ASN A 337 32.31 -15.81 9.75
N VAL A 338 31.36 -15.61 8.84
CA VAL A 338 30.89 -14.27 8.46
C VAL A 338 29.73 -13.88 9.38
N ASP A 339 29.92 -12.77 10.09
CA ASP A 339 28.91 -12.10 10.92
C ASP A 339 27.64 -11.79 10.10
N GLU A 340 26.44 -12.02 10.67
CA GLU A 340 25.12 -11.80 10.04
C GLU A 340 24.93 -10.38 9.47
N ASN A 341 25.76 -9.41 9.89
CA ASN A 341 25.70 -8.01 9.49
C ASN A 341 26.56 -7.62 8.27
N ASN A 342 27.33 -8.54 7.65
CA ASN A 342 28.23 -8.23 6.52
C ASN A 342 27.80 -8.78 5.15
N VAL A 343 26.59 -9.33 5.00
CA VAL A 343 26.12 -9.88 3.72
C VAL A 343 25.74 -8.76 2.73
N SER A 344 26.51 -8.63 1.64
CA SER A 344 26.25 -7.63 0.59
C SER A 344 25.18 -8.09 -0.41
N PHE A 345 24.19 -7.24 -0.68
CA PHE A 345 23.17 -7.45 -1.70
C PHE A 345 23.34 -6.49 -2.87
N THR A 346 23.12 -6.99 -4.09
CA THR A 346 23.06 -6.14 -5.27
C THR A 346 21.71 -5.45 -5.38
N GLU A 347 21.73 -4.12 -5.41
CA GLU A 347 20.57 -3.31 -5.78
C GLU A 347 20.55 -3.12 -7.30
N LEU A 348 19.57 -3.73 -7.97
CA LEU A 348 19.33 -3.56 -9.40
C LEU A 348 18.32 -2.42 -9.62
N ASN A 349 18.63 -1.48 -10.51
CA ASN A 349 17.69 -0.45 -10.91
C ASN A 349 16.81 -0.96 -12.06
N VAL A 350 15.49 -1.03 -11.83
CA VAL A 350 14.52 -1.55 -12.81
C VAL A 350 14.60 -0.84 -14.16
N LYS A 351 14.94 0.45 -14.19
CA LYS A 351 15.01 1.24 -15.43
C LYS A 351 16.07 0.72 -16.41
N ASP A 352 17.13 0.09 -15.92
CA ASP A 352 18.24 -0.40 -16.74
C ASP A 352 17.86 -1.71 -17.48
N TYR A 353 16.78 -2.36 -17.06
CA TYR A 353 16.35 -3.68 -17.56
C TYR A 353 14.99 -3.66 -18.28
N VAL A 354 14.41 -2.47 -18.52
CA VAL A 354 13.14 -2.31 -19.23
C VAL A 354 13.38 -1.63 -20.58
N ASN A 355 13.28 -2.41 -21.65
CA ASN A 355 13.39 -1.90 -23.02
C ASN A 355 12.02 -1.68 -23.67
N ASN A 356 11.97 -0.75 -24.63
CA ASN A 356 10.77 -0.48 -25.41
C ASN A 356 10.38 -1.71 -26.26
N PRO A 357 9.18 -2.28 -26.05
CA PRO A 357 8.71 -3.50 -26.73
C PRO A 357 8.31 -3.30 -28.20
N ASN A 358 8.61 -2.16 -28.81
CA ASN A 358 8.43 -1.93 -30.24
C ASN A 358 9.77 -1.82 -31.01
N ASP A 359 10.91 -1.77 -30.31
CA ASP A 359 12.23 -1.61 -30.93
C ASP A 359 12.86 -2.96 -31.28
N PHE A 360 12.34 -3.61 -32.33
CA PHE A 360 12.76 -4.97 -32.72
C PHE A 360 14.21 -5.05 -33.18
N ASP A 361 14.71 -4.05 -33.91
CA ASP A 361 16.10 -4.04 -34.38
C ASP A 361 17.10 -3.89 -33.23
N LYS A 362 16.72 -3.13 -32.20
CA LYS A 362 17.48 -3.01 -30.96
C LYS A 362 17.56 -4.36 -30.25
N PHE A 363 16.45 -5.10 -30.15
CA PHE A 363 16.44 -6.45 -29.59
C PHE A 363 17.39 -7.40 -30.32
N ILE A 364 17.38 -7.40 -31.66
CA ILE A 364 18.27 -8.26 -32.46
C ILE A 364 19.73 -7.91 -32.18
N LYS A 365 20.08 -6.62 -32.16
CA LYS A 365 21.44 -6.16 -31.86
C LYS A 365 21.90 -6.52 -30.45
N ASP A 366 21.02 -6.35 -29.47
CA ASP A 366 21.35 -6.56 -28.06
C ASP A 366 21.45 -8.05 -27.72
N CYS A 367 20.53 -8.87 -28.21
CA CYS A 367 20.36 -10.26 -27.76
C CYS A 367 20.75 -11.34 -28.76
N CYS A 368 20.91 -11.04 -30.06
CA CYS A 368 21.09 -12.07 -31.09
C CYS A 368 22.42 -11.95 -31.84
N GLU A 369 22.84 -13.08 -32.41
CA GLU A 369 23.96 -13.21 -33.35
C GLU A 369 23.43 -13.78 -34.66
N ILE A 370 23.98 -13.28 -35.77
CA ILE A 370 23.54 -13.63 -37.13
C ILE A 370 24.65 -14.42 -37.80
N ASN A 371 24.35 -15.65 -38.20
CA ASN A 371 25.22 -16.53 -38.97
C ASN A 371 24.36 -17.58 -39.67
N ASP A 372 24.67 -17.94 -40.91
CA ASP A 372 23.91 -18.90 -41.71
C ASP A 372 23.77 -20.29 -41.07
N ASP A 373 24.76 -20.70 -40.27
CA ASP A 373 24.74 -22.01 -39.57
C ASP A 373 23.83 -22.01 -38.33
N TYR A 374 23.36 -20.85 -37.90
CA TYR A 374 22.58 -20.72 -36.67
C TYR A 374 21.10 -21.01 -36.88
N SER A 375 20.48 -21.55 -35.84
CA SER A 375 19.03 -21.74 -35.82
C SER A 375 18.48 -21.59 -34.42
N ILE A 376 17.27 -21.01 -34.32
CA ILE A 376 16.60 -20.80 -33.05
C ILE A 376 15.11 -21.05 -33.15
N SER A 377 14.51 -21.63 -32.11
CA SER A 377 13.08 -21.86 -32.04
C SER A 377 12.31 -20.56 -31.81
N TYR A 378 11.09 -20.46 -32.37
CA TYR A 378 10.21 -19.31 -32.13
C TYR A 378 9.87 -19.14 -30.65
N THR A 379 9.78 -20.24 -29.90
CA THR A 379 9.44 -20.22 -28.47
C THR A 379 10.53 -19.58 -27.66
N GLU A 380 11.77 -20.01 -27.89
CA GLU A 380 12.95 -19.51 -27.18
C GLU A 380 13.17 -18.03 -27.46
N LEU A 381 13.07 -17.63 -28.73
CA LEU A 381 13.18 -16.23 -29.12
C LEU A 381 12.08 -15.36 -28.51
N LYS A 382 10.84 -15.85 -28.48
CA LYS A 382 9.72 -15.16 -27.81
C LYS A 382 9.95 -15.01 -26.31
N ASN A 383 10.51 -16.02 -25.65
CA ASN A 383 10.78 -15.93 -24.23
C ASN A 383 11.91 -14.94 -23.94
N GLN A 384 12.98 -14.95 -24.73
CA GLN A 384 14.06 -13.98 -24.59
C GLN A 384 13.57 -12.56 -24.85
N TYR A 385 12.72 -12.37 -25.86
CA TYR A 385 12.09 -11.07 -26.14
C TYR A 385 11.24 -10.56 -24.97
N LYS A 386 10.49 -11.46 -24.32
CA LYS A 386 9.74 -11.10 -23.10
C LYS A 386 10.69 -10.68 -21.99
N ILE A 387 11.77 -11.42 -21.76
CA ILE A 387 12.76 -11.10 -20.72
C ILE A 387 13.42 -9.74 -21.00
N TRP A 388 13.81 -9.47 -22.25
CA TRP A 388 14.46 -8.22 -22.66
C TRP A 388 13.56 -6.98 -22.56
N SER A 389 12.28 -7.11 -22.92
CA SER A 389 11.33 -5.98 -22.95
C SER A 389 10.54 -5.76 -21.66
N LYS A 390 10.32 -6.83 -20.86
CA LYS A 390 9.49 -6.89 -19.64
C LYS A 390 8.00 -6.59 -19.81
N SER A 391 7.64 -5.76 -20.78
CA SER A 391 6.32 -5.18 -21.02
C SER A 391 5.65 -5.72 -22.29
N ALA A 392 6.32 -6.59 -23.05
CA ALA A 392 5.78 -7.11 -24.31
C ALA A 392 4.48 -7.92 -24.12
N ASN A 393 3.43 -7.49 -24.81
CA ASN A 393 2.15 -8.19 -24.88
C ASN A 393 2.09 -9.18 -26.07
N HIS A 394 1.00 -9.93 -26.17
CA HIS A 394 0.81 -10.92 -27.24
C HIS A 394 0.86 -10.30 -28.65
N LYS A 395 0.36 -9.07 -28.83
CA LYS A 395 0.40 -8.36 -30.11
C LYS A 395 1.84 -8.05 -30.53
N GLN A 396 2.66 -7.53 -29.60
CA GLN A 396 4.07 -7.22 -29.85
C GLN A 396 4.89 -8.46 -30.16
N LEU A 397 4.63 -9.58 -29.48
CA LEU A 397 5.26 -10.87 -29.81
C LEU A 397 4.94 -11.32 -31.24
N LYS A 398 3.71 -11.08 -31.71
CA LYS A 398 3.32 -11.39 -33.08
C LYS A 398 4.03 -10.47 -34.09
N MET A 399 4.05 -9.17 -33.81
CA MET A 399 4.73 -8.17 -34.64
C MET A 399 6.24 -8.43 -34.75
N MET A 400 6.90 -8.79 -33.64
CA MET A 400 8.32 -9.15 -33.61
C MET A 400 8.62 -10.37 -34.50
N ILE A 401 7.78 -11.41 -34.44
CA ILE A 401 7.92 -12.58 -35.32
C ILE A 401 7.68 -12.21 -36.80
N GLU A 402 6.69 -11.36 -37.08
CA GLU A 402 6.42 -10.88 -38.44
C GLU A 402 7.59 -10.03 -38.99
N HIS A 403 8.23 -9.23 -38.14
CA HIS A 403 9.44 -8.47 -38.49
C HIS A 403 10.59 -9.39 -38.87
N LEU A 404 10.88 -10.39 -38.03
CA LEU A 404 11.96 -11.36 -38.28
C LEU A 404 11.70 -12.23 -39.52
N LYS A 405 10.44 -12.57 -39.83
CA LYS A 405 10.09 -13.29 -41.05
C LYS A 405 10.43 -12.53 -42.34
N LYS A 406 10.57 -11.20 -42.29
CA LYS A 406 11.02 -10.40 -43.43
C LYS A 406 12.53 -10.55 -43.67
N GLN A 407 13.29 -10.86 -42.64
CA GLN A 407 14.76 -10.92 -42.65
C GLN A 407 15.30 -12.36 -42.71
N PHE A 408 14.60 -13.32 -42.10
CA PHE A 408 15.08 -14.70 -41.92
C PHE A 408 14.08 -15.74 -42.47
N ARG A 409 14.62 -16.79 -43.08
CA ARG A 409 13.82 -17.95 -43.52
C ARG A 409 13.45 -18.82 -42.32
N SER A 410 12.27 -19.42 -42.36
CA SER A 410 11.78 -20.31 -41.31
C SER A 410 11.69 -21.76 -41.76
N THR A 411 12.07 -22.69 -40.89
CA THR A 411 11.94 -24.14 -41.11
C THR A 411 11.18 -24.80 -39.97
N MET A 412 10.49 -25.90 -40.25
CA MET A 412 9.81 -26.68 -39.21
C MET A 412 10.73 -27.80 -38.74
N ARG A 413 11.03 -27.86 -37.44
CA ARG A 413 11.86 -28.91 -36.83
C ARG A 413 11.18 -29.47 -35.58
N ARG A 414 11.51 -30.71 -35.22
CA ARG A 414 11.05 -31.31 -33.95
C ARG A 414 11.74 -30.58 -32.80
N TYR A 415 10.98 -30.24 -31.76
CA TYR A 415 11.51 -29.52 -30.59
C TYR A 415 12.62 -30.32 -29.86
N ASN A 416 12.47 -31.64 -29.77
CA ASN A 416 13.53 -32.56 -29.37
C ASN A 416 13.77 -33.53 -30.55
N PRO A 417 14.92 -33.45 -31.22
CA PRO A 417 15.27 -34.32 -32.35
C PRO A 417 15.30 -35.80 -31.98
N LEU A 418 15.62 -36.11 -30.72
CA LEU A 418 15.75 -37.48 -30.19
C LEU A 418 14.40 -38.11 -29.84
N VAL A 419 13.30 -37.35 -29.92
CA VAL A 419 11.95 -37.83 -29.57
C VAL A 419 11.03 -37.69 -30.78
N SER A 420 10.66 -38.81 -31.39
CA SER A 420 9.85 -38.87 -32.62
C SER A 420 8.45 -38.24 -32.50
N THR A 421 7.92 -38.20 -31.27
CA THR A 421 6.64 -37.59 -30.90
C THR A 421 6.75 -36.11 -30.52
N SER A 422 7.94 -35.55 -30.58
CA SER A 422 8.17 -34.15 -30.23
C SER A 422 7.42 -33.21 -31.17
N LYS A 423 6.84 -32.17 -30.59
CA LYS A 423 6.03 -31.19 -31.32
C LYS A 423 6.88 -30.53 -32.40
N LEU A 424 6.35 -30.48 -33.61
CA LEU A 424 6.95 -29.73 -34.70
C LEU A 424 6.79 -28.23 -34.40
N THR A 425 7.90 -27.51 -34.33
CA THR A 425 7.94 -26.08 -34.01
C THR A 425 8.68 -25.33 -35.10
N ASN A 426 8.36 -24.05 -35.27
CA ASN A 426 9.02 -23.19 -36.25
C ASN A 426 10.35 -22.71 -35.69
N PHE A 427 11.38 -22.77 -36.52
CA PHE A 427 12.72 -22.26 -36.28
C PHE A 427 13.04 -21.17 -37.30
N PHE A 428 13.75 -20.14 -36.89
CA PHE A 428 14.44 -19.24 -37.81
C PHE A 428 15.82 -19.82 -38.11
N ASN A 429 16.24 -19.76 -39.37
CA ASN A 429 17.61 -20.05 -39.78
C ASN A 429 18.36 -18.72 -39.93
N GLY A 430 19.65 -18.70 -39.61
CA GLY A 430 20.49 -17.51 -39.74
C GLY A 430 20.66 -16.71 -38.44
N ILE A 431 20.06 -17.15 -37.32
CA ILE A 431 20.02 -16.37 -36.07
C ILE A 431 20.02 -17.25 -34.82
N LYS A 432 20.74 -16.82 -33.79
CA LYS A 432 20.84 -17.42 -32.45
C LYS A 432 20.83 -16.33 -31.38
N ILE A 433 20.51 -16.66 -30.13
CA ILE A 433 20.73 -15.77 -28.97
C ILE A 433 22.21 -15.86 -28.54
N LYS A 434 22.79 -14.74 -28.13
CA LYS A 434 24.18 -14.68 -27.61
C LYS A 434 24.40 -15.66 -26.46
N ASP A 435 25.57 -16.29 -26.42
CA ASP A 435 25.90 -17.33 -25.43
C ASP A 435 25.93 -16.81 -23.97
N GLU A 436 26.12 -15.50 -23.79
CA GLU A 436 26.04 -14.79 -22.49
C GLU A 436 24.67 -14.94 -21.81
N PHE A 437 23.59 -15.21 -22.56
CA PHE A 437 22.25 -15.39 -21.98
C PHE A 437 21.97 -16.81 -21.47
N TYR A 438 22.92 -17.74 -21.65
CA TYR A 438 22.81 -19.13 -21.21
C TYR A 438 23.64 -19.44 -19.96
N ASN A 439 24.49 -18.52 -19.52
CA ASN A 439 25.39 -18.74 -18.40
C ASN A 439 25.27 -17.62 -17.36
N PHE A 440 25.50 -17.97 -16.09
CA PHE A 440 25.78 -17.00 -15.03
C PHE A 440 27.29 -16.86 -14.89
N HIS A 441 27.76 -15.64 -14.63
CA HIS A 441 29.18 -15.37 -14.39
C HIS A 441 29.48 -15.34 -12.89
N VAL A 442 30.67 -15.78 -12.50
CA VAL A 442 31.16 -15.66 -11.12
C VAL A 442 31.25 -14.19 -10.75
N SER A 443 30.63 -13.80 -9.64
CA SER A 443 30.82 -12.47 -9.07
C SER A 443 32.15 -12.40 -8.33
N THR A 444 32.97 -11.39 -8.63
CA THR A 444 34.24 -11.14 -7.91
C THR A 444 34.04 -10.40 -6.58
N LYS A 445 32.81 -10.00 -6.26
CA LYS A 445 32.39 -9.38 -5.00
C LYS A 445 31.50 -10.37 -4.25
N ASP A 446 31.63 -10.48 -2.93
CA ASP A 446 30.83 -11.35 -2.04
C ASP A 446 29.36 -10.96 -2.02
N LYS A 447 28.69 -11.24 -3.13
CA LYS A 447 27.29 -10.96 -3.37
C LYS A 447 26.53 -12.27 -3.36
N ILE A 448 25.74 -12.44 -2.31
CA ILE A 448 25.09 -13.71 -1.99
C ILE A 448 24.18 -14.23 -3.12
N ILE A 449 23.46 -13.34 -3.82
CA ILE A 449 22.51 -13.71 -4.86
C ILE A 449 23.23 -14.15 -6.14
N GLU A 450 24.24 -13.42 -6.58
CA GLU A 450 25.03 -13.78 -7.76
C GLU A 450 25.82 -15.08 -7.55
N ASN A 451 26.38 -15.27 -6.35
CA ASN A 451 27.04 -16.52 -5.97
C ASN A 451 26.04 -17.69 -6.01
N TYR A 452 24.84 -17.49 -5.45
CA TYR A 452 23.77 -18.48 -5.53
C TYR A 452 23.38 -18.80 -6.99
N LEU A 453 23.21 -17.78 -7.84
CA LEU A 453 22.87 -17.97 -9.24
C LEU A 453 23.96 -18.77 -9.98
N TYR A 454 25.23 -18.49 -9.71
CA TYR A 454 26.35 -19.20 -10.31
C TYR A 454 26.44 -20.66 -9.86
N HIS A 455 26.31 -20.93 -8.56
CA HIS A 455 26.50 -22.28 -8.01
C HIS A 455 25.29 -23.18 -8.25
N ASN A 456 24.07 -22.68 -7.99
CA ASN A 456 22.87 -23.52 -7.89
C ASN A 456 21.89 -23.33 -9.03
N CYS A 457 21.98 -22.23 -9.79
CA CYS A 457 21.04 -21.94 -10.87
C CYS A 457 21.67 -22.10 -12.26
N GLN A 458 20.80 -22.21 -13.25
CA GLN A 458 21.11 -22.21 -14.67
C GLN A 458 20.14 -21.29 -15.41
N ARG A 459 20.59 -20.67 -16.52
CA ARG A 459 19.83 -19.67 -17.26
C ARG A 459 19.56 -20.14 -18.68
N ALA A 460 18.32 -20.02 -19.12
CA ALA A 460 17.98 -20.10 -20.53
C ALA A 460 16.61 -19.45 -20.74
N PRO A 461 16.30 -18.91 -21.93
CA PRO A 461 15.01 -18.28 -22.17
C PRO A 461 13.80 -19.22 -21.90
N GLY A 462 13.97 -20.54 -22.05
CA GLY A 462 12.93 -21.54 -21.78
C GLY A 462 12.74 -21.90 -20.30
N TYR A 463 13.78 -21.71 -19.48
CA TYR A 463 13.85 -22.24 -18.12
C TYR A 463 12.85 -21.60 -17.18
N ARG A 464 12.36 -22.39 -16.22
CA ARG A 464 11.41 -21.94 -15.21
C ARG A 464 11.73 -22.53 -13.86
N VAL A 465 11.47 -21.75 -12.83
CA VAL A 465 11.56 -22.18 -11.44
C VAL A 465 10.36 -21.66 -10.67
N THR A 466 9.84 -22.45 -9.73
CA THR A 466 8.78 -22.01 -8.84
C THR A 466 9.37 -21.24 -7.65
N ILE A 467 8.61 -20.29 -7.10
CA ILE A 467 9.07 -19.51 -5.93
C ILE A 467 9.44 -20.43 -4.76
N ASN A 468 8.66 -21.49 -4.55
CA ASN A 468 8.86 -22.39 -3.42
C ASN A 468 10.13 -23.25 -3.60
N GLU A 469 10.39 -23.78 -4.79
CA GLU A 469 11.61 -24.56 -5.05
C GLU A 469 12.84 -23.67 -4.94
N LEU A 470 12.80 -22.47 -5.52
CA LEU A 470 13.90 -21.52 -5.45
C LEU A 470 14.23 -21.16 -3.99
N PHE A 471 13.24 -20.83 -3.16
CA PHE A 471 13.52 -20.45 -1.78
C PHE A 471 14.01 -21.59 -0.91
N LYS A 472 13.53 -22.83 -1.13
CA LYS A 472 14.07 -23.99 -0.43
C LYS A 472 15.53 -24.25 -0.80
N ASP A 473 15.86 -24.14 -2.08
CA ASP A 473 17.23 -24.34 -2.57
C ASP A 473 18.16 -23.21 -2.09
N PHE A 474 17.67 -21.96 -2.09
CA PHE A 474 18.39 -20.82 -1.53
C PHE A 474 18.62 -20.93 -0.01
N GLU A 475 17.63 -21.40 0.75
CA GLU A 475 17.79 -21.69 2.18
C GLU A 475 18.89 -22.71 2.44
N ASN A 476 18.92 -23.79 1.67
CA ASN A 476 19.96 -24.80 1.77
C ASN A 476 21.33 -24.25 1.40
N PHE A 477 21.43 -23.47 0.32
CA PHE A 477 22.67 -22.82 -0.09
C PHE A 477 23.23 -21.89 1.00
N CYS A 478 22.39 -21.08 1.63
CA CYS A 478 22.82 -20.19 2.72
C CYS A 478 23.28 -20.96 3.95
N LYS A 479 22.63 -22.09 4.28
CA LYS A 479 23.06 -22.97 5.37
C LYS A 479 24.41 -23.61 5.10
N GLU A 480 24.61 -24.13 3.90
CA GLU A 480 25.85 -24.83 3.51
C GLU A 480 27.04 -23.90 3.35
N HIS A 481 26.83 -22.70 2.77
CA HIS A 481 27.93 -21.79 2.41
C HIS A 481 28.15 -20.63 3.39
N TYR A 482 27.14 -20.25 4.17
CA TYR A 482 27.21 -19.07 5.07
C TYR A 482 26.73 -19.37 6.50
N ASN A 483 26.31 -20.61 6.80
CA ASN A 483 25.94 -21.09 8.13
C ASN A 483 24.89 -20.23 8.88
N PHE A 484 23.90 -19.66 8.18
CA PHE A 484 22.80 -18.91 8.81
C PHE A 484 21.42 -19.26 8.23
N ASP A 485 20.37 -19.03 9.03
CA ASP A 485 18.97 -19.24 8.64
C ASP A 485 18.40 -18.04 7.85
N VAL A 486 17.87 -18.31 6.66
CA VAL A 486 17.35 -17.26 5.76
C VAL A 486 16.05 -16.65 6.30
N SER A 487 16.13 -15.40 6.75
CA SER A 487 14.95 -14.63 7.19
C SER A 487 14.07 -14.18 6.02
N TYR A 488 12.86 -13.68 6.33
CA TYR A 488 11.95 -13.14 5.31
C TYR A 488 12.55 -11.97 4.52
N TYR A 489 13.40 -11.15 5.15
CA TYR A 489 14.08 -10.02 4.50
C TYR A 489 14.95 -10.48 3.32
N TYR A 490 15.75 -11.53 3.52
CA TYR A 490 16.56 -12.14 2.46
C TYR A 490 15.70 -12.63 1.30
N LYS A 491 14.56 -13.28 1.59
CA LYS A 491 13.62 -13.76 0.57
C LYS A 491 13.03 -12.62 -0.26
N GLU A 492 12.69 -11.49 0.35
CA GLU A 492 12.21 -10.31 -0.39
C GLU A 492 13.32 -9.67 -1.23
N LYS A 493 14.58 -9.64 -0.75
CA LYS A 493 15.73 -9.17 -1.56
C LYS A 493 15.99 -10.07 -2.77
N VAL A 494 16.01 -11.39 -2.59
CA VAL A 494 16.10 -12.36 -3.70
C VAL A 494 14.96 -12.18 -4.69
N LYS A 495 13.73 -12.06 -4.20
CA LYS A 495 12.55 -11.85 -5.04
C LYS A 495 12.63 -10.54 -5.83
N ALA A 496 13.09 -9.45 -5.23
CA ALA A 496 13.26 -8.17 -5.92
C ALA A 496 14.32 -8.26 -7.04
N TYR A 497 15.44 -8.94 -6.76
CA TYR A 497 16.47 -9.22 -7.76
C TYR A 497 15.90 -10.04 -8.93
N PHE A 498 15.19 -11.12 -8.64
CA PHE A 498 14.61 -12.00 -9.66
C PHE A 498 13.48 -11.32 -10.44
N ASP A 499 12.63 -10.51 -9.82
CA ASP A 499 11.60 -9.72 -10.52
C ASP A 499 12.23 -8.69 -11.49
N THR A 500 13.41 -8.17 -11.13
CA THR A 500 14.17 -7.25 -12.00
C THR A 500 14.84 -7.98 -13.15
N MET A 501 15.49 -9.12 -12.91
CA MET A 501 16.25 -9.86 -13.93
C MET A 501 15.37 -10.77 -14.81
N PHE A 502 14.32 -11.39 -14.28
CA PHE A 502 13.49 -12.40 -14.95
C PHE A 502 12.01 -12.01 -15.08
N ILE A 503 11.20 -12.79 -15.81
CA ILE A 503 9.76 -12.52 -15.94
C ILE A 503 8.99 -13.30 -14.90
N ARG A 504 8.22 -12.59 -14.08
CA ARG A 504 7.32 -13.21 -13.10
C ARG A 504 6.15 -13.90 -13.80
N LEU A 505 5.98 -15.20 -13.53
CA LEU A 505 4.88 -15.99 -14.04
C LEU A 505 3.61 -15.70 -13.22
N ARG A 506 2.50 -15.40 -13.90
CA ARG A 506 1.21 -15.12 -13.24
C ARG A 506 0.64 -16.40 -12.63
N LYS A 507 0.11 -16.28 -11.41
CA LYS A 507 -0.81 -17.29 -10.85
C LYS A 507 -2.09 -17.28 -11.68
N GLY A 508 -2.51 -18.44 -12.17
CA GLY A 508 -3.85 -18.59 -12.70
C GLY A 508 -4.88 -18.49 -11.57
N ALA A 509 -6.09 -18.05 -11.90
CA ALA A 509 -7.28 -18.46 -11.17
C ALA A 509 -7.90 -19.63 -11.96
N SER A 510 -8.19 -20.74 -11.29
CA SER A 510 -9.13 -21.75 -11.79
C SER A 510 -10.22 -21.96 -10.76
N ASN A 511 -11.46 -22.14 -11.24
CA ASN A 511 -12.68 -22.29 -10.45
C ASN A 511 -12.78 -23.58 -9.61
N LEU A 512 -11.68 -24.23 -9.24
CA LEU A 512 -11.64 -25.43 -8.40
C LEU A 512 -10.37 -25.38 -7.55
N ASP A 513 -10.50 -25.72 -6.26
CA ASP A 513 -9.67 -25.32 -5.13
C ASP A 513 -8.25 -25.93 -5.05
N ILE A 514 -7.66 -26.34 -6.18
CA ILE A 514 -6.24 -26.71 -6.28
C ILE A 514 -5.73 -26.29 -7.67
N ASP A 515 -5.13 -25.10 -7.76
CA ASP A 515 -4.42 -24.62 -8.96
C ASP A 515 -2.90 -24.77 -8.75
N CYS A 516 -2.28 -25.75 -9.39
CA CYS A 516 -0.83 -25.96 -9.38
C CYS A 516 -0.08 -25.10 -10.40
N ARG A 517 -0.68 -24.03 -10.96
CA ARG A 517 0.06 -23.03 -11.74
C ARG A 517 0.87 -22.14 -10.79
N LEU A 518 1.98 -22.71 -10.36
CA LEU A 518 2.94 -22.18 -9.41
C LEU A 518 3.51 -20.84 -9.91
N GLY A 519 3.31 -19.78 -9.13
CA GLY A 519 4.03 -18.53 -9.33
C GLY A 519 5.54 -18.77 -9.22
N GLY A 520 6.32 -18.10 -10.07
CA GLY A 520 7.72 -18.40 -10.33
C GLY A 520 8.35 -17.38 -11.28
N TRP A 521 9.50 -17.72 -11.82
CA TRP A 521 10.22 -16.91 -12.81
C TRP A 521 10.48 -17.68 -14.09
N LEU A 522 10.42 -16.98 -15.23
CA LEU A 522 10.82 -17.46 -16.56
C LEU A 522 12.20 -16.87 -16.91
N GLY A 523 13.10 -17.73 -17.36
CA GLY A 523 14.48 -17.41 -17.72
C GLY A 523 15.53 -18.11 -16.85
N VAL A 524 15.12 -18.83 -15.80
CA VAL A 524 16.01 -19.44 -14.79
C VAL A 524 15.44 -20.75 -14.26
N ALA A 525 16.30 -21.72 -14.00
CA ALA A 525 15.98 -23.01 -13.38
C ALA A 525 17.09 -23.40 -12.38
N LEU A 526 16.82 -24.38 -11.51
CA LEU A 526 17.83 -24.95 -10.63
C LEU A 526 18.68 -25.95 -11.43
N LYS A 527 19.97 -26.10 -11.11
CA LYS A 527 20.83 -27.13 -11.71
C LYS A 527 20.39 -28.55 -11.36
N SER A 528 19.73 -28.71 -10.21
CA SER A 528 19.10 -29.97 -9.79
C SER A 528 17.91 -30.38 -10.65
N SER A 529 17.30 -29.43 -11.38
CA SER A 529 16.20 -29.71 -12.33
C SER A 529 16.75 -29.89 -13.75
N ASN A 530 16.97 -31.13 -14.17
CA ASN A 530 17.46 -31.48 -15.51
C ASN A 530 16.43 -31.30 -16.65
N GLU A 531 15.32 -30.58 -16.44
CA GLU A 531 14.26 -30.42 -17.43
C GLU A 531 14.15 -28.96 -17.91
N PRO A 532 14.49 -28.66 -19.19
CA PRO A 532 14.48 -27.31 -19.77
C PRO A 532 13.16 -26.56 -19.73
N GLU A 533 12.06 -27.26 -19.45
CA GLU A 533 10.75 -26.68 -19.22
C GLU A 533 10.03 -27.63 -18.26
N PRO A 534 9.18 -27.14 -17.33
CA PRO A 534 8.18 -28.00 -16.74
C PRO A 534 7.22 -28.35 -17.89
N VAL A 535 7.48 -29.49 -18.53
CA VAL A 535 6.50 -30.12 -19.40
C VAL A 535 5.42 -30.62 -18.45
N LEU A 536 4.53 -29.69 -18.09
CA LEU A 536 3.42 -29.83 -17.17
C LEU A 536 2.70 -31.14 -17.45
N ASN A 537 3.05 -32.19 -16.72
CA ASN A 537 2.48 -33.53 -16.87
C ASN A 537 2.16 -33.90 -18.33
N TYR A 538 3.10 -33.78 -19.26
CA TYR A 538 2.94 -34.52 -20.52
C TYR A 538 3.18 -35.99 -20.21
N LYS A 539 2.17 -36.63 -19.63
CA LYS A 539 1.96 -38.05 -19.83
C LYS A 539 1.51 -38.14 -21.30
N PRO A 540 2.34 -38.65 -22.23
CA PRO A 540 1.88 -38.91 -23.58
C PRO A 540 0.64 -39.80 -23.43
N LYS A 541 -0.55 -39.26 -23.75
CA LYS A 541 -1.82 -39.99 -23.60
C LYS A 541 -1.67 -41.34 -24.28
N ASN A 542 -1.75 -42.41 -23.50
CA ASN A 542 -1.77 -43.82 -23.91
C ASN A 542 -0.96 -44.09 -25.18
N ARG A 543 0.38 -44.09 -25.07
CA ARG A 543 1.24 -44.61 -26.16
C ARG A 543 0.84 -46.06 -26.41
N LYS A 544 0.28 -46.35 -27.58
CA LYS A 544 0.16 -47.72 -28.06
C LYS A 544 1.55 -48.15 -28.50
N VAL A 545 2.18 -48.96 -27.66
CA VAL A 545 3.39 -49.69 -28.01
C VAL A 545 3.06 -50.56 -29.23
N VAL A 546 3.93 -50.51 -30.24
CA VAL A 546 3.81 -51.37 -31.43
C VAL A 546 4.77 -52.54 -31.26
N LYS A 547 4.28 -53.77 -31.40
CA LYS A 547 5.11 -54.97 -31.33
C LYS A 547 5.10 -55.70 -32.67
N ALA A 548 6.28 -56.10 -33.14
CA ALA A 548 6.40 -57.07 -34.21
C ALA A 548 6.37 -58.48 -33.60
N VAL A 549 5.37 -59.28 -33.98
CA VAL A 549 5.20 -60.65 -33.49
C VAL A 549 5.43 -61.62 -34.64
N ASN A 550 6.29 -62.61 -34.42
CA ASN A 550 6.56 -63.67 -35.37
C ASN A 550 5.28 -64.50 -35.63
N VAL A 551 4.96 -64.72 -36.90
CA VAL A 551 3.74 -65.46 -37.31
C VAL A 551 3.73 -66.91 -36.81
N LEU A 552 4.90 -67.57 -36.77
CA LEU A 552 5.04 -68.98 -36.42
C LEU A 552 5.23 -69.20 -34.92
N THR A 553 6.11 -68.44 -34.28
CA THR A 553 6.48 -68.65 -32.85
C THR A 553 5.64 -67.84 -31.88
N GLN A 554 4.88 -66.84 -32.36
CA GLN A 554 4.14 -65.87 -31.52
C GLN A 554 5.01 -65.08 -30.54
N GLU A 555 6.33 -65.09 -30.71
CA GLU A 555 7.26 -64.32 -29.91
C GLU A 555 7.42 -62.88 -30.44
N VAL A 556 7.68 -61.96 -29.52
CA VAL A 556 7.93 -60.55 -29.86
C VAL A 556 9.35 -60.42 -30.40
N VAL A 557 9.47 -60.06 -31.67
CA VAL A 557 10.76 -59.86 -32.36
C VAL A 557 11.33 -58.47 -32.10
N SER A 558 10.46 -57.45 -32.00
CA SER A 558 10.86 -56.07 -31.72
C SER A 558 9.71 -55.27 -31.15
N GLU A 559 10.04 -54.27 -30.34
CA GLU A 559 9.08 -53.41 -29.64
C GLU A 559 9.42 -51.94 -29.89
N TRP A 560 8.44 -51.17 -30.34
CA TRP A 560 8.54 -49.73 -30.57
C TRP A 560 7.60 -48.95 -29.66
N GLN A 561 8.08 -47.83 -29.14
CA GLN A 561 7.33 -46.98 -28.21
C GLN A 561 6.20 -46.19 -28.91
N SER A 562 6.18 -46.15 -30.25
CA SER A 562 5.11 -45.53 -31.04
C SER A 562 5.11 -46.01 -32.50
N VAL A 563 3.99 -45.78 -33.20
CA VAL A 563 3.88 -45.95 -34.67
C VAL A 563 4.90 -45.09 -35.43
N SER A 564 5.35 -43.98 -34.84
CA SER A 564 6.36 -43.10 -35.46
C SER A 564 7.75 -43.73 -35.41
N ASP A 565 8.10 -44.37 -34.30
CA ASP A 565 9.38 -45.06 -34.16
C ASP A 565 9.45 -46.26 -35.10
N ALA A 566 8.36 -47.05 -35.17
CA ALA A 566 8.25 -48.15 -36.13
C ALA A 566 8.30 -47.66 -37.59
N SER A 567 7.74 -46.48 -37.88
CA SER A 567 7.77 -45.85 -39.21
C SER A 567 9.17 -45.44 -39.64
N ASP A 568 9.94 -44.84 -38.72
CA ASP A 568 11.31 -44.41 -38.97
C ASP A 568 12.23 -45.64 -39.19
N GLU A 569 12.10 -46.70 -38.38
CA GLU A 569 12.87 -47.96 -38.49
C GLU A 569 12.52 -48.75 -39.77
N LEU A 570 11.22 -48.93 -40.07
CA LEU A 570 10.74 -49.65 -41.24
C LEU A 570 10.88 -48.85 -42.55
N LYS A 571 11.34 -47.58 -42.47
CA LYS A 571 11.44 -46.64 -43.60
C LYS A 571 10.15 -46.54 -44.43
N ARG A 572 9.00 -46.59 -43.76
CA ARG A 572 7.66 -46.49 -44.36
C ARG A 572 6.91 -45.33 -43.73
N SER A 573 5.97 -44.71 -44.44
CA SER A 573 5.19 -43.61 -43.86
C SER A 573 4.31 -44.08 -42.69
N ARG A 574 4.06 -43.17 -41.73
CA ARG A 574 3.22 -43.46 -40.56
C ARG A 574 1.84 -44.00 -40.92
N THR A 575 1.27 -43.51 -42.02
CA THR A 575 -0.03 -43.97 -42.55
C THR A 575 0.02 -45.43 -43.01
N VAL A 576 1.10 -45.82 -43.69
CA VAL A 576 1.31 -47.20 -44.16
C VAL A 576 1.49 -48.13 -42.98
N VAL A 577 2.33 -47.77 -42.00
CA VAL A 577 2.53 -48.57 -40.78
C VAL A 577 1.23 -48.70 -39.98
N SER A 578 0.45 -47.62 -39.83
CA SER A 578 -0.86 -47.69 -39.18
C SER A 578 -1.85 -48.60 -39.93
N SER A 579 -1.81 -48.62 -41.26
CA SER A 579 -2.64 -49.52 -42.06
C SER A 579 -2.20 -50.98 -41.92
N ILE A 580 -0.89 -51.25 -41.81
CA ILE A 580 -0.36 -52.61 -41.58
C ILE A 580 -0.87 -53.15 -40.24
N ILE A 581 -0.78 -52.35 -39.18
CA ILE A 581 -1.29 -52.71 -37.84
C ILE A 581 -2.80 -52.99 -37.88
N LYS A 582 -3.60 -52.07 -38.46
CA LYS A 582 -5.06 -52.24 -38.51
C LYS A 582 -5.51 -53.46 -39.31
N ARG A 583 -4.80 -53.80 -40.38
CA ARG A 583 -5.14 -54.92 -41.27
C ARG A 583 -4.44 -56.22 -40.89
N HIS A 584 -3.59 -56.21 -39.87
CA HIS A 584 -2.73 -57.35 -39.48
C HIS A 584 -1.95 -57.91 -40.68
N ASN A 585 -1.47 -57.03 -41.56
CA ASN A 585 -0.70 -57.45 -42.74
C ASN A 585 0.65 -58.02 -42.29
N VAL A 586 1.02 -59.18 -42.84
CA VAL A 586 2.34 -59.77 -42.64
C VAL A 586 3.39 -58.92 -43.36
N ILE A 587 4.46 -58.59 -42.64
CA ILE A 587 5.64 -57.92 -43.15
C ILE A 587 6.87 -58.80 -42.90
N ASN A 588 7.83 -58.75 -43.82
CA ASN A 588 9.13 -59.34 -43.56
C ASN A 588 10.00 -58.31 -42.82
N TYR A 589 10.39 -58.64 -41.59
CA TYR A 589 11.25 -57.83 -40.75
C TYR A 589 12.38 -58.70 -40.22
N ASN A 590 13.64 -58.33 -40.50
CA ASN A 590 14.84 -59.11 -40.16
C ASN A 590 14.75 -60.59 -40.59
N ASN A 591 14.40 -60.84 -41.86
CA ASN A 591 14.23 -62.19 -42.44
C ASN A 591 13.16 -63.07 -41.75
N THR A 592 12.27 -62.45 -40.97
CA THR A 592 11.20 -63.13 -40.26
C THR A 592 9.86 -62.53 -40.69
N ASP A 593 8.88 -63.39 -40.94
CA ASP A 593 7.52 -62.94 -41.22
C ASP A 593 6.81 -62.59 -39.91
N CYS A 594 6.44 -61.32 -39.79
CA CYS A 594 5.84 -60.74 -38.59
C CYS A 594 4.56 -60.00 -38.90
N TYR A 595 3.63 -59.95 -37.95
CA TYR A 595 2.53 -58.99 -37.97
C TYR A 595 2.74 -57.94 -36.87
N LEU A 596 2.22 -56.72 -37.09
CA LEU A 596 2.37 -55.61 -36.15
C LEU A 596 1.10 -55.46 -35.31
N ILE A 597 1.23 -55.37 -33.98
CA ILE A 597 0.12 -55.14 -33.03
C ILE A 597 0.33 -53.92 -32.16
#